data_AF-A0A6P5CSL2-F1
#
_entry.id   AF-A0A6P5CSL2-F1
#
_cell.length_a   1.000
_cell.length_b   1.000
_cell.length_c   1.000
_cell.angle_alpha   90.00
_cell.angle_beta   90.00
_cell.angle_gamma   90.00
#
_symmetry.space_group_name_H-M   'P 1'
#
loop_
_entity.id
_entity.type
_entity.pdbx_description
1 polymer ?
#
loop_
_entity_poly.entity_id
_entity_poly.type
_entity_poly.pdbx_seq_one_letter_code
_entity_poly.pdbx_strand_id
1 'polypeptide(L)'
;MPKITLKGVTVDFPFQPYKCQEEYMSKVLECLQEKVNGILESPTGTGKTLCLLCSTLAWREHLRDAVSARRIAERASGELFPDRTLASWGNAIPEGDVPACYT
;
A
#
# COMPACT_ATOMS: atom_id res chain seq x y z
N MET A 1 -6.11 -0.73 -19.99
CA MET A 1 -7.23 -0.49 -19.05
C MET A 1 -7.18 0.99 -18.68
N PRO A 2 -8.22 1.78 -18.97
CA PRO A 2 -8.28 3.15 -18.48
C PRO A 2 -8.17 3.20 -16.95
N LYS A 3 -7.45 4.22 -16.47
CA LYS A 3 -7.28 4.53 -15.05
C LYS A 3 -8.18 5.69 -14.70
N ILE A 4 -9.07 5.48 -13.75
CA ILE A 4 -9.97 6.51 -13.22
C ILE A 4 -9.64 6.75 -11.76
N THR A 5 -9.60 8.01 -11.34
CA THR A 5 -9.39 8.36 -9.93
C THR A 5 -10.73 8.68 -9.28
N LEU A 6 -11.15 7.84 -8.34
CA LEU A 6 -12.39 7.98 -7.59
C LEU A 6 -12.06 7.97 -6.10
N LYS A 7 -12.58 8.94 -5.33
CA LYS A 7 -12.34 9.03 -3.87
C LYS A 7 -10.85 8.90 -3.47
N GLY A 8 -9.95 9.47 -4.27
CA GLY A 8 -8.49 9.40 -4.05
C GLY A 8 -7.83 8.05 -4.36
N VAL A 9 -8.59 7.09 -4.91
CA VAL A 9 -8.12 5.75 -5.27
C VAL A 9 -8.10 5.64 -6.79
N THR A 10 -7.00 5.15 -7.35
CA THR A 10 -6.89 4.89 -8.78
C THR A 10 -7.43 3.50 -9.08
N VAL A 11 -8.49 3.42 -9.89
CA VAL A 11 -9.13 2.16 -10.30
C VAL A 11 -8.77 1.86 -11.74
N ASP A 12 -8.17 0.69 -11.97
CA ASP A 12 -8.02 0.11 -13.30
C ASP A 12 -9.32 -0.55 -13.72
N PHE A 13 -9.97 0.01 -14.76
CA PHE A 13 -11.22 -0.53 -15.31
C PHE A 13 -10.99 -1.06 -16.73
N PRO A 14 -11.58 -2.19 -17.14
CA PRO A 14 -11.24 -2.80 -18.44
C PRO A 14 -11.73 -2.02 -19.66
N PHE A 15 -12.71 -1.13 -19.50
CA PHE A 15 -13.31 -0.31 -20.55
C PHE A 15 -13.48 1.13 -20.09
N GLN A 16 -13.87 2.06 -20.96
CA GLN A 16 -14.30 3.38 -20.49
C GLN A 16 -15.58 3.20 -19.66
N PRO A 17 -15.58 3.54 -18.36
CA PRO A 17 -16.75 3.32 -17.52
C PRO A 17 -17.90 4.23 -17.92
N TYR A 18 -19.12 3.72 -17.76
CA TYR A 18 -20.32 4.54 -17.78
C TYR A 18 -20.43 5.34 -16.49
N LYS A 19 -21.14 6.48 -16.54
CA LYS A 19 -21.36 7.33 -15.37
C LYS A 19 -21.94 6.57 -14.17
N CYS A 20 -22.91 5.68 -14.39
CA CYS A 20 -23.49 4.86 -13.31
C CYS A 20 -22.49 3.86 -12.70
N GLN A 21 -21.50 3.41 -13.47
CA GLN A 21 -20.43 2.54 -12.97
C GLN A 21 -19.45 3.32 -12.11
N GLU A 22 -19.10 4.55 -12.51
CA GLU A 22 -18.29 5.46 -11.69
C GLU A 22 -18.97 5.79 -10.37
N GLU A 23 -20.28 6.09 -10.39
CA GLU A 23 -21.07 6.34 -9.18
C GLU A 23 -21.11 5.12 -8.27
N TYR A 24 -21.34 3.93 -8.83
CA TYR A 24 -21.33 2.68 -8.06
C TYR A 24 -19.97 2.41 -7.42
N MET A 25 -18.88 2.51 -8.19
CA MET A 25 -17.52 2.34 -7.68
C MET A 25 -17.17 3.37 -6.62
N SER A 26 -17.57 4.64 -6.80
CA SER A 26 -17.37 5.71 -5.82
C SER A 26 -18.06 5.39 -4.48
N LYS A 27 -19.26 4.81 -4.52
CA LYS A 27 -19.97 4.36 -3.31
C LYS A 27 -19.37 3.12 -2.66
N VAL A 28 -18.87 2.17 -3.44
CA VAL A 28 -18.09 1.05 -2.88
C VAL A 28 -16.86 1.57 -2.14
N LEU A 29 -16.10 2.49 -2.75
CA LEU A 29 -14.91 3.07 -2.14
C LEU A 29 -15.23 3.87 -0.86
N GLU A 30 -16.33 4.63 -0.88
CA GLU A 30 -16.85 5.34 0.30
C GLU A 30 -17.12 4.39 1.46
N CYS A 31 -17.89 3.31 1.23
CA CYS A 31 -18.19 2.32 2.27
C CYS A 31 -16.91 1.67 2.84
N LEU A 32 -15.95 1.34 1.98
CA LEU A 32 -14.69 0.72 2.38
C LEU A 32 -13.78 1.68 3.18
N GLN A 33 -13.73 2.96 2.80
CA GLN A 33 -12.95 4.00 3.48
C GLN A 33 -13.54 4.36 4.84
N GLU A 34 -14.86 4.54 4.89
CA GLU A 34 -15.59 4.94 6.10
C GLU A 34 -15.88 3.76 7.03
N LYS A 35 -15.59 2.52 6.58
CA LYS A 35 -15.83 1.27 7.32
C LYS A 35 -17.31 1.08 7.69
N VAL A 36 -18.19 1.39 6.75
CA VAL A 36 -19.65 1.27 6.89
C VAL A 36 -20.21 0.24 5.91
N ASN A 37 -21.37 -0.33 6.25
CA ASN A 37 -22.10 -1.21 5.34
C ASN A 37 -22.86 -0.37 4.29
N GLY A 38 -22.90 -0.85 3.05
CA GLY A 38 -23.63 -0.20 1.96
C GLY A 38 -24.62 -1.15 1.29
N ILE A 39 -25.83 -0.66 1.03
CA ILE A 39 -26.81 -1.33 0.16
C ILE A 39 -26.82 -0.56 -1.16
N LEU A 40 -26.16 -1.12 -2.18
CA LEU A 40 -25.96 -0.45 -3.46
C LEU A 40 -26.72 -1.14 -4.57
N GLU A 41 -27.75 -0.47 -5.08
CA GLU A 41 -28.51 -0.91 -6.23
C GLU A 41 -27.99 -0.28 -7.53
N SER A 42 -28.01 -1.05 -8.61
CA SER A 42 -27.82 -0.52 -9.96
C SER A 42 -28.67 -1.29 -10.96
N PRO A 43 -28.95 -0.72 -12.14
CA PRO A 43 -29.66 -1.42 -13.21
C PRO A 43 -28.98 -2.75 -13.59
N THR A 44 -29.75 -3.70 -14.10
CA THR A 44 -29.20 -4.96 -14.61
C THR A 44 -28.37 -4.70 -15.87
N GLY A 45 -27.37 -5.56 -16.13
CA GLY A 45 -26.52 -5.44 -17.32
C GLY A 45 -25.45 -4.34 -17.28
N THR A 46 -25.36 -3.52 -16.22
CA THR A 46 -24.33 -2.47 -16.10
C THR A 46 -23.00 -2.95 -15.50
N GLY A 47 -22.82 -4.26 -15.32
CA GLY A 47 -21.56 -4.82 -14.82
C GLY A 47 -21.29 -4.59 -13.32
N LYS A 48 -22.33 -4.66 -12.45
CA LYS A 48 -22.19 -4.54 -10.98
C LYS A 48 -21.02 -5.32 -10.40
N THR A 49 -20.92 -6.60 -10.75
CA THR A 49 -19.84 -7.48 -10.29
C THR A 49 -18.47 -6.95 -10.69
N LEU A 50 -18.35 -6.46 -11.92
CA LEU A 50 -17.10 -5.90 -12.42
C LEU A 50 -16.73 -4.62 -11.66
N CYS A 51 -17.69 -3.70 -11.47
CA CYS A 51 -17.49 -2.49 -10.66
C CYS A 51 -17.03 -2.81 -9.24
N LEU A 52 -17.72 -3.75 -8.58
CA LEU A 52 -17.41 -4.17 -7.22
C LEU A 52 -15.99 -4.74 -7.11
N LEU A 53 -15.61 -5.63 -8.04
CA LEU A 53 -14.28 -6.26 -8.05
C LEU A 53 -13.17 -5.23 -8.30
N CYS A 54 -13.29 -4.41 -9.35
CA CYS A 54 -12.27 -3.41 -9.71
C CYS A 54 -12.06 -2.40 -8.58
N SER A 55 -13.13 -1.84 -8.03
CA SER A 55 -13.04 -0.88 -6.92
C SER A 55 -12.46 -1.50 -5.64
N THR A 56 -12.85 -2.72 -5.29
CA THR A 56 -12.33 -3.42 -4.09
C THR A 56 -10.84 -3.75 -4.22
N LEU A 57 -10.40 -4.23 -5.39
CA LEU A 57 -8.99 -4.55 -5.64
C LEU A 57 -8.13 -3.28 -5.63
N ALA A 58 -8.60 -2.21 -6.27
CA ALA A 58 -7.95 -0.91 -6.26
C ALA A 58 -7.83 -0.34 -4.84
N TRP A 59 -8.88 -0.46 -4.02
CA TRP A 59 -8.81 -0.05 -2.62
C TRP A 59 -7.78 -0.84 -1.82
N ARG A 60 -7.74 -2.17 -2.00
CA ARG A 60 -6.76 -3.03 -1.33
C ARG A 60 -5.32 -2.67 -1.71
N GLU A 61 -5.07 -2.37 -2.97
CA GLU A 61 -3.76 -1.91 -3.45
C GLU A 61 -3.40 -0.55 -2.85
N HIS A 62 -4.32 0.41 -2.88
CA HIS A 62 -4.12 1.72 -2.26
C HIS A 62 -3.73 1.62 -0.78
N LEU A 63 -4.39 0.74 -0.01
CA LEU A 63 -4.03 0.47 1.38
C LEU A 63 -2.63 -0.13 1.53
N ARG A 64 -2.27 -1.11 0.70
CA ARG A 64 -0.94 -1.74 0.71
C ARG A 64 0.15 -0.70 0.45
N ASP A 65 -0.07 0.18 -0.50
CA ASP A 65 0.90 1.18 -0.91
C ASP A 65 1.05 2.26 0.17
N ALA A 66 -0.05 2.69 0.80
CA ALA A 66 0.00 3.60 1.95
C ALA A 66 0.79 3.03 3.14
N VAL A 67 0.60 1.74 3.45
CA VAL A 67 1.37 1.04 4.50
C VAL A 67 2.85 0.95 4.13
N SER A 68 3.16 0.64 2.87
CA SER A 68 4.54 0.55 2.39
C SER A 68 5.24 1.91 2.46
N ALA A 69 4.59 2.97 1.99
CA ALA A 69 5.11 4.34 2.05
C ALA A 69 5.37 4.79 3.49
N ARG A 70 4.46 4.50 4.41
CA ARG A 70 4.64 4.80 5.83
C ARG A 70 5.88 4.12 6.41
N ARG A 71 6.10 2.83 6.12
CA ARG A 71 7.28 2.08 6.59
C ARG A 71 8.58 2.66 6.03
N ILE A 72 8.57 3.11 4.78
CA ILE A 72 9.73 3.76 4.15
C ILE A 72 10.02 5.10 4.83
N ALA A 73 8.98 5.91 5.08
CA ALA A 73 9.11 7.19 5.77
C ALA A 73 9.67 7.02 7.19
N GLU A 74 9.18 6.04 7.95
CA GLU A 74 9.67 5.73 9.30
C GLU A 74 11.16 5.36 9.30
N ARG A 75 11.63 4.60 8.30
CA ARG A 75 13.07 4.28 8.13
C ARG A 75 13.91 5.48 7.74
N ALA A 76 13.41 6.32 6.83
CA ALA A 76 14.10 7.54 6.41
C ALA A 76 14.25 8.56 7.55
N SER A 77 13.30 8.60 8.48
CA SER A 77 13.41 9.41 9.71
C SER A 77 14.34 8.81 10.77
N GLY A 78 14.79 7.56 10.61
CA GLY A 78 15.59 6.81 11.58
C GLY A 78 17.12 6.96 11.46
N GLU A 79 17.63 7.71 10.48
CA GLU A 79 19.07 7.99 10.34
C GLU A 79 19.37 9.49 10.49
N LEU A 80 19.33 9.96 11.73
CA LEU A 80 20.19 11.05 12.18
C LEU A 80 20.47 10.81 13.67
N PHE A 81 21.37 9.88 13.98
CA PHE A 81 22.03 9.88 15.28
C PHE A 81 23.01 11.06 15.29
N PRO A 82 22.78 12.14 16.05
CA PRO A 82 23.88 13.04 16.35
C PRO A 82 24.72 12.35 17.43
N ASP A 83 25.97 12.07 17.09
CA ASP A 83 27.06 11.83 18.03
C ASP A 83 27.08 10.47 18.77
N ARG A 84 27.44 9.40 18.05
CA ARG A 84 28.25 8.33 18.67
C ARG A 84 29.69 8.56 18.24
N THR A 85 30.39 9.30 19.09
CA THR A 85 31.81 9.61 19.07
C THR A 85 32.65 8.54 18.40
N LEU A 86 33.33 8.97 17.33
CA LEU A 86 34.43 8.30 16.66
C LEU A 86 35.64 8.25 17.62
N ALA A 87 35.55 7.47 18.69
CA ALA A 87 36.67 7.24 19.60
C ALA A 87 36.94 5.74 19.70
N SER A 88 38.19 5.39 19.36
CA SER A 88 38.82 4.09 19.58
C SER A 88 38.62 3.03 18.48
N TRP A 89 39.16 3.31 17.29
CA TRP A 89 39.72 2.26 16.43
C TRP A 89 41.24 2.38 16.51
N GLY A 90 41.78 1.91 17.63
CA GLY A 90 43.20 1.94 17.89
C GLY A 90 43.49 1.22 19.19
N ASN A 91 43.60 -0.11 19.13
CA ASN A 91 44.72 -0.87 19.68
C ASN A 91 44.43 -2.37 19.79
N ALA A 92 45.49 -3.12 19.46
CA ALA A 92 45.83 -4.47 19.90
C ALA A 92 45.03 -5.64 19.32
N ILE A 93 45.68 -6.30 18.34
CA ILE A 93 45.67 -7.75 18.18
C ILE A 93 46.24 -8.37 19.46
N PRO A 94 45.61 -9.42 20.02
CA PRO A 94 46.35 -10.53 20.58
C PRO A 94 46.10 -11.79 19.75
N GLU A 95 47.20 -12.49 19.49
CA GLU A 95 47.30 -13.81 18.87
C GLU A 95 46.40 -14.86 19.53
N GLY A 96 46.02 -15.86 18.73
CA GLY A 96 45.84 -17.23 19.20
C GLY A 96 44.47 -17.56 19.78
N ASP A 97 43.56 -18.09 18.97
CA ASP A 97 43.25 -19.54 18.98
C ASP A 97 42.15 -19.91 17.97
N VAL A 98 42.40 -21.00 17.27
CA VAL A 98 41.57 -21.79 16.32
C VAL A 98 40.52 -22.59 17.18
N PRO A 99 39.36 -23.18 16.73
CA PRO A 99 38.97 -23.68 15.41
C PRO A 99 37.51 -23.45 14.92
N ALA A 100 37.35 -23.75 13.63
CA ALA A 100 36.19 -24.25 12.89
C ALA A 100 34.86 -24.50 13.64
N CYS A 101 33.77 -24.00 13.06
CA CYS A 101 32.48 -24.69 12.97
C CYS A 101 31.71 -24.19 11.74
N TYR A 102 31.73 -24.96 10.65
CA TYR A 102 30.59 -25.02 9.73
C TYR A 102 29.69 -26.14 10.21
N THR A 103 28.48 -25.78 10.64
CA THR A 103 27.23 -26.55 10.47
C THR A 103 26.10 -25.55 10.43
#